data_AF-Q7U8D0-F1
#
_entry.id   AF-Q7U8D0-F1
#
_cell.length_a   1.000
_cell.length_b   1.000
_cell.length_c   1.000
_cell.angle_alpha   90.00
_cell.angle_beta   90.00
_cell.angle_gamma   90.00
#
_symmetry.space_group_name_H-M   'P 1'
#
loop_
_entity.id
_entity.type
_entity.pdbx_description
1 polymer ?
#
loop_
_entity_poly.entity_id
_entity_poly.type
_entity_poly.pdbx_seq_one_letter_code
_entity_poly.pdbx_strand_id
1 'polypeptide(L)'
;MFPMGLSAIECPDGVCHSHHGGHSVERRTMQSTLEEHGRDWCERLAERIYEISVDSFSQSVMPSLHAAGWQRRHLDWEFKLNERESEPDRTLVDGIINATESFLRSSEVHRLFIQELVQGTFAEATEDDLRSQAVRTLVETEIVAMLDEKRQELLDRLAQQLLESAKGNFDAARTAAEDALMEVERLVINHAEAL
;
A
#
# COMPACT_ATOMS: atom_id res chain seq x y z
N MET A 1 3.47 14.18 2.16
CA MET A 1 3.66 13.33 0.97
C MET A 1 3.15 11.95 1.35
N PHE A 2 1.89 11.67 1.04
CA PHE A 2 1.30 10.36 1.31
C PHE A 2 1.99 9.32 0.39
N PRO A 3 2.18 8.06 0.83
CA PRO A 3 2.79 7.06 -0.02
C PRO A 3 1.84 6.81 -1.19
N MET A 4 2.24 7.22 -2.39
CA MET A 4 1.52 6.84 -3.60
C MET A 4 1.55 5.32 -3.69
N GLY A 5 0.38 4.70 -3.84
CA GLY A 5 0.29 3.25 -4.07
C GLY A 5 1.05 2.85 -5.33
N LEU A 6 1.45 1.58 -5.42
CA LEU A 6 2.11 1.08 -6.62
C LEU A 6 1.18 1.21 -7.83
N SER A 7 1.69 1.80 -8.92
CA SER A 7 0.98 1.90 -10.19
C SER A 7 1.91 1.51 -11.32
N ALA A 8 1.36 0.99 -12.42
CA ALA A 8 2.12 0.73 -13.64
C ALA A 8 2.27 2.00 -14.51
N ILE A 9 1.48 3.03 -14.22
CA ILE A 9 1.40 4.27 -14.98
C ILE A 9 1.33 5.49 -14.05
N GLU A 10 1.70 6.65 -14.59
CA GLU A 10 1.41 7.98 -14.04
C GLU A 10 0.68 8.78 -15.11
N CYS A 11 -0.36 9.54 -14.75
CA CYS A 11 -1.18 10.28 -15.70
C CYS A 11 -1.16 11.81 -15.43
N PRO A 12 -0.01 12.49 -15.42
CA PRO A 12 0.06 13.95 -15.31
C PRO A 12 -0.69 14.63 -16.48
N ASP A 13 -1.39 15.72 -16.18
CA ASP A 13 -2.04 16.59 -17.18
C ASP A 13 -2.95 15.85 -18.19
N GLY A 14 -3.54 14.72 -17.78
CA GLY A 14 -4.44 13.94 -18.64
C GLY A 14 -3.74 12.99 -19.62
N VAL A 15 -2.42 12.82 -19.51
CA VAL A 15 -1.63 11.91 -20.36
C VAL A 15 -0.96 10.85 -19.50
N CYS A 16 -1.27 9.59 -19.75
CA CYS A 16 -0.71 8.45 -19.04
C CYS A 16 0.61 8.00 -19.65
N HIS A 17 1.59 7.76 -18.78
CA HIS A 17 2.95 7.32 -19.09
C HIS A 17 3.23 6.02 -18.34
N SER A 18 3.75 5.00 -19.02
CA SER A 18 4.20 3.77 -18.37
C SER A 18 5.57 3.97 -17.71
N HIS A 19 5.77 3.38 -16.53
CA HIS A 19 7.08 3.42 -15.84
C HIS A 19 8.19 2.65 -16.58
N HIS A 20 7.82 1.72 -17.48
CA HIS A 20 8.76 0.93 -18.27
C HIS A 20 9.07 1.55 -19.65
N GLY A 21 8.52 2.74 -19.94
CA GLY A 21 8.99 3.66 -20.98
C GLY A 21 8.34 3.53 -22.37
N GLY A 22 8.48 4.62 -23.13
CA GLY A 22 8.40 4.68 -24.60
C GLY A 22 7.08 5.15 -25.22
N HIS A 23 5.95 4.97 -24.53
CA HIS A 23 4.63 5.30 -25.07
C HIS A 23 3.79 6.07 -24.05
N SER A 24 3.07 7.07 -24.54
CA SER A 24 2.06 7.78 -23.78
C SER A 24 0.71 7.66 -24.47
N VAL A 25 -0.34 7.77 -23.67
CA VAL A 25 -1.72 7.58 -24.11
C VAL A 25 -2.61 8.55 -23.34
N GLU A 26 -3.59 9.15 -23.99
CA GLU A 26 -4.57 10.01 -23.31
C GLU A 26 -5.28 9.23 -22.20
N ARG A 27 -5.49 9.86 -21.03
CA ARG A 27 -6.11 9.24 -19.86
C ARG A 27 -7.44 8.56 -20.19
N ARG A 28 -8.29 9.20 -20.98
CA ARG A 28 -9.58 8.62 -21.41
C ARG A 28 -9.41 7.34 -22.21
N THR A 29 -8.39 7.26 -23.06
CA THR A 29 -8.09 6.06 -23.84
C THR A 29 -7.55 4.95 -22.93
N MET A 30 -6.72 5.30 -21.94
CA MET A 30 -6.28 4.35 -20.92
C MET A 30 -7.48 3.82 -20.12
N GLN A 31 -8.34 4.72 -19.63
CA GLN A 31 -9.54 4.37 -18.89
C GLN A 31 -10.45 3.43 -19.68
N SER A 32 -10.78 3.78 -20.93
CA SER A 32 -11.64 2.93 -21.77
C SER A 32 -11.04 1.54 -22.00
N THR A 33 -9.73 1.47 -22.17
CA THR A 33 -9.00 0.19 -22.34
C THR A 33 -9.07 -0.66 -21.09
N LEU A 34 -8.87 -0.05 -19.91
CA LEU A 34 -8.96 -0.75 -18.62
C LEU A 34 -10.39 -1.21 -18.32
N GLU A 35 -11.39 -0.38 -18.64
CA GLU A 35 -12.81 -0.73 -18.50
C GLU A 35 -13.23 -1.88 -19.45
N GLU A 36 -12.78 -1.84 -20.71
CA GLU A 36 -13.06 -2.86 -21.72
C GLU A 36 -12.51 -4.25 -21.32
N HIS A 37 -11.26 -4.29 -20.84
CA HIS A 37 -10.61 -5.54 -20.46
C HIS A 37 -10.98 -6.01 -19.05
N GLY A 38 -11.29 -5.07 -18.16
CA GLY A 38 -11.65 -5.34 -16.77
C GLY A 38 -10.45 -5.71 -15.89
N ARG A 39 -10.74 -5.76 -14.58
CA ARG A 39 -9.73 -5.97 -13.53
C ARG A 39 -9.03 -7.32 -13.64
N ASP A 40 -9.78 -8.41 -13.86
CA ASP A 40 -9.22 -9.77 -13.94
C ASP A 40 -8.19 -9.92 -15.07
N TRP A 41 -8.38 -9.21 -16.18
CA TRP A 41 -7.41 -9.21 -17.26
C TRP A 41 -6.11 -8.51 -16.85
N CYS A 42 -6.23 -7.37 -16.17
CA CYS A 42 -5.08 -6.62 -15.66
C CYS A 42 -4.31 -7.44 -14.62
N GLU A 43 -5.01 -8.14 -13.72
CA GLU A 43 -4.39 -9.00 -12.70
C GLU A 43 -3.62 -10.15 -13.34
N ARG A 44 -4.18 -10.84 -14.34
CA ARG A 44 -3.46 -11.89 -15.09
C ARG A 44 -2.25 -11.36 -15.86
N LEU A 45 -2.37 -10.16 -16.44
CA LEU A 45 -1.25 -9.53 -17.14
C LEU A 45 -0.13 -9.18 -16.16
N ALA A 46 -0.46 -8.56 -15.03
CA ALA A 46 0.49 -8.20 -14.00
C ALA A 46 1.13 -9.45 -13.38
N GLU A 47 0.37 -10.51 -13.11
CA GLU A 47 0.87 -11.82 -12.67
C GLU A 47 1.91 -12.36 -13.65
N ARG A 48 1.60 -12.32 -14.94
CA ARG A 48 2.52 -12.82 -15.95
C ARG A 48 3.81 -12.01 -16.04
N ILE A 49 3.72 -10.68 -15.95
CA ILE A 49 4.88 -9.80 -15.94
C ILE A 49 5.73 -10.03 -14.68
N TYR A 50 5.08 -10.19 -13.52
CA TYR A 50 5.74 -10.48 -12.25
C TYR A 50 6.51 -11.81 -12.32
N GLU A 51 5.87 -12.88 -12.77
CA GLU A 51 6.51 -14.20 -12.96
C GLU A 51 7.76 -14.09 -13.84
N ILE A 52 7.65 -13.45 -15.01
CA ILE A 52 8.78 -13.28 -15.94
C ILE A 52 9.91 -12.48 -15.27
N SER A 53 9.56 -11.43 -14.52
CA SER A 53 10.54 -10.58 -13.84
C SER A 53 11.26 -11.32 -12.72
N VAL A 54 10.53 -12.07 -11.89
CA VAL A 54 11.09 -12.88 -10.80
C VAL A 54 11.91 -14.04 -11.36
N ASP A 55 11.48 -14.68 -12.42
CA ASP A 55 12.25 -15.75 -13.09
C ASP A 55 13.54 -15.21 -13.69
N SER A 56 13.48 -14.06 -14.39
CA SER A 56 14.68 -13.41 -14.95
C SER A 56 15.65 -13.00 -13.84
N PHE A 57 15.15 -12.42 -12.75
CA PHE A 57 15.96 -12.08 -11.58
C PHE A 57 16.60 -13.34 -10.98
N SER A 58 15.80 -14.38 -10.73
CA SER A 58 16.27 -15.66 -10.19
C SER A 58 17.37 -16.27 -11.06
N GLN A 59 17.17 -16.34 -12.38
CA GLN A 59 18.18 -16.87 -13.29
C GLN A 59 19.50 -16.09 -13.24
N SER A 60 19.45 -14.79 -12.96
CA SER A 60 20.65 -13.95 -12.82
C SER A 60 21.40 -14.16 -11.50
N VAL A 61 20.70 -14.49 -10.41
CA VAL A 61 21.28 -14.55 -9.05
C VAL A 61 21.59 -15.96 -8.57
N MET A 62 20.81 -16.96 -8.99
CA MET A 62 20.95 -18.36 -8.55
C MET A 62 22.34 -18.95 -8.77
N PRO A 63 23.06 -18.68 -9.88
CA PRO A 63 24.44 -19.16 -10.05
C PRO A 63 25.39 -18.68 -8.95
N SER A 64 25.22 -17.46 -8.45
CA SER A 64 26.04 -16.88 -7.38
C SER A 64 25.69 -17.49 -6.02
N LEU A 65 24.40 -17.69 -5.75
CA LEU A 65 23.90 -18.28 -4.51
C LEU A 65 24.27 -19.77 -4.37
N HIS A 66 24.36 -20.48 -5.50
CA HIS A 66 24.77 -21.89 -5.55
C HIS A 66 26.29 -22.08 -5.63
N ALA A 67 27.08 -21.01 -5.63
CA ALA A 67 28.53 -21.12 -5.63
C ALA A 67 29.03 -21.88 -4.39
N ALA A 68 30.00 -22.78 -4.58
CA ALA A 68 30.53 -23.62 -3.52
C ALA A 68 30.95 -22.80 -2.28
N GLY A 69 30.51 -23.25 -1.11
CA GLY A 69 30.80 -22.62 0.18
C GLY A 69 30.03 -21.34 0.50
N TRP A 70 29.10 -20.88 -0.37
CA TRP A 70 28.27 -19.69 -0.08
C TRP A 70 27.50 -19.84 1.24
N GLN A 71 26.75 -20.93 1.41
CA GLN A 71 25.97 -21.19 2.64
C GLN A 71 26.84 -21.11 3.89
N ARG A 72 28.05 -21.70 3.84
CA ARG A 72 28.96 -21.69 4.97
C ARG A 72 29.47 -20.27 5.27
N ARG A 73 29.87 -19.52 4.24
CA ARG A 73 30.29 -18.12 4.38
C ARG A 73 29.18 -17.24 4.93
N HIS A 74 27.95 -17.45 4.48
CA HIS A 74 26.78 -16.71 4.95
C HIS A 74 26.53 -16.97 6.44
N LEU A 75 26.51 -18.24 6.88
CA LEU A 75 26.35 -18.60 8.29
C LEU A 75 27.50 -18.07 9.16
N ASP A 76 28.75 -18.20 8.70
CA ASP A 76 29.91 -17.69 9.43
C ASP A 76 29.85 -16.15 9.59
N TRP A 77 29.29 -15.44 8.60
CA TRP A 77 29.03 -13.98 8.69
C TRP A 77 27.85 -13.66 9.62
N GLU A 78 26.71 -14.30 9.44
CA GLU A 78 25.46 -14.05 10.19
C GLU A 78 25.68 -14.24 11.70
N PHE A 79 26.40 -15.31 12.07
CA PHE A 79 26.72 -15.64 13.46
C PHE A 79 28.05 -15.08 13.94
N LYS A 80 28.75 -14.28 13.11
CA LYS A 80 30.06 -13.68 13.44
C LYS A 80 31.09 -14.70 13.93
N LEU A 81 31.10 -15.89 13.32
CA LEU A 81 31.94 -17.02 13.74
C LEU A 81 33.40 -16.92 13.27
N ASN A 82 33.71 -15.92 12.44
CA ASN A 82 35.05 -15.73 11.88
C ASN A 82 35.81 -14.64 12.66
N GLU A 83 36.99 -14.96 13.16
CA GLU A 83 37.81 -14.07 14.01
C GLU A 83 38.50 -12.93 13.23
N ARG A 84 38.46 -12.96 11.89
CA ARG A 84 38.98 -11.88 11.02
C ARG A 84 37.86 -10.89 10.70
N GLU A 85 38.17 -9.59 10.76
CA GLU A 85 37.33 -8.55 10.16
C GLU A 85 37.06 -8.96 8.70
N SER A 86 35.82 -9.31 8.43
CA SER A 86 35.38 -9.73 7.10
C SER A 86 35.44 -8.50 6.20
N GLU A 87 36.01 -8.58 5.00
CA GLU A 87 35.79 -7.53 3.99
C GLU A 87 34.27 -7.26 3.92
N PRO A 88 33.82 -6.05 4.26
CA PRO A 88 32.43 -5.72 4.08
C PRO A 88 32.24 -5.56 2.58
N ASP A 89 31.54 -6.50 1.95
CA ASP A 89 30.61 -6.18 0.85
C ASP A 89 29.96 -7.42 0.26
N ARG A 90 30.71 -8.48 -0.07
CA ARG A 90 30.16 -9.55 -0.92
C ARG A 90 29.17 -10.50 -0.24
N THR A 91 29.51 -11.03 0.94
CA THR A 91 28.63 -12.00 1.64
C THR A 91 27.32 -11.36 2.12
N LEU A 92 27.38 -10.08 2.53
CA LEU A 92 26.19 -9.29 2.88
C LEU A 92 25.31 -9.06 1.66
N VAL A 93 25.89 -8.60 0.53
CA VAL A 93 25.15 -8.39 -0.72
C VAL A 93 24.54 -9.69 -1.23
N ASP A 94 25.28 -10.79 -1.25
CA ASP A 94 24.75 -12.10 -1.65
C ASP A 94 23.64 -12.58 -0.70
N GLY A 95 23.75 -12.29 0.61
CA GLY A 95 22.72 -12.58 1.60
C GLY A 95 21.44 -11.76 1.38
N ILE A 96 21.57 -10.46 1.09
CA ILE A 96 20.44 -9.58 0.74
C ILE A 96 19.78 -10.10 -0.55
N ILE A 97 20.56 -10.42 -1.57
CA ILE A 97 20.06 -10.94 -2.85
C ILE A 97 19.26 -12.24 -2.63
N ASN A 98 19.77 -13.16 -1.80
CA ASN A 98 19.07 -14.40 -1.47
C ASN A 98 17.74 -14.14 -0.74
N ALA A 99 17.75 -13.24 0.25
CA ALA A 99 16.54 -12.87 0.99
C ALA A 99 15.51 -12.19 0.06
N THR A 100 15.96 -11.31 -0.83
CA THR A 100 15.10 -10.67 -1.84
C THR A 100 14.53 -11.68 -2.82
N GLU A 101 15.32 -12.62 -3.31
CA GLU A 101 14.85 -13.69 -4.21
C GLU A 101 13.77 -14.54 -3.54
N SER A 102 14.02 -14.97 -2.30
CA SER A 102 13.06 -15.76 -1.52
C SER A 102 11.78 -14.97 -1.21
N PHE A 103 11.92 -13.67 -0.90
CA PHE A 103 10.78 -12.78 -0.67
C PHE A 103 9.92 -12.63 -1.93
N LEU A 104 10.53 -12.39 -3.09
CA LEU A 104 9.83 -12.25 -4.36
C LEU A 104 9.13 -13.55 -4.80
N ARG A 105 9.64 -14.73 -4.40
CA ARG A 105 8.97 -16.01 -4.64
C ARG A 105 7.82 -16.32 -3.68
N SER A 106 7.62 -15.54 -2.63
CA SER A 106 6.50 -15.73 -1.70
C SER A 106 5.16 -15.51 -2.42
N SER A 107 4.24 -16.48 -2.30
CA SER A 107 2.91 -16.39 -2.88
C SER A 107 2.08 -15.25 -2.30
N GLU A 108 2.30 -14.90 -1.02
CA GLU A 108 1.63 -13.78 -0.38
C GLU A 108 2.13 -12.43 -0.91
N VAL A 109 3.44 -12.28 -1.06
CA VAL A 109 4.07 -11.08 -1.64
C VAL A 109 3.61 -10.91 -3.07
N HIS A 110 3.63 -11.98 -3.86
CA HIS A 110 3.12 -11.98 -5.23
C HIS A 110 1.67 -11.48 -5.27
N ARG A 111 0.77 -12.08 -4.49
CA ARG A 111 -0.64 -11.69 -4.47
C ARG A 111 -0.85 -10.22 -4.09
N LEU A 112 -0.17 -9.75 -3.04
CA LEU A 112 -0.29 -8.36 -2.59
C LEU A 112 0.25 -7.37 -3.62
N PHE A 113 1.39 -7.67 -4.23
CA PHE A 113 1.99 -6.83 -5.26
C PHE A 113 1.07 -6.65 -6.47
N ILE A 114 0.46 -7.75 -6.96
CA ILE A 114 -0.51 -7.68 -8.07
C ILE A 114 -1.73 -6.83 -7.69
N GLN A 115 -2.27 -7.03 -6.49
CA GLN A 115 -3.44 -6.29 -6.04
C GLN A 115 -3.18 -4.79 -5.95
N GLU A 116 -2.06 -4.39 -5.35
CA GLU A 116 -1.69 -2.98 -5.24
C GLU A 116 -1.39 -2.36 -6.60
N LEU A 117 -0.60 -3.03 -7.45
CA LEU A 117 -0.24 -2.52 -8.77
C LEU A 117 -1.47 -2.29 -9.67
N VAL A 118 -2.38 -3.25 -9.71
CA VAL A 118 -3.61 -3.11 -10.50
C VAL A 118 -4.49 -2.02 -9.90
N GLN A 119 -4.66 -1.99 -8.58
CA GLN A 119 -5.47 -0.96 -7.92
C GLN A 119 -4.93 0.46 -8.20
N GLY A 120 -3.62 0.68 -8.06
CA GLY A 120 -3.01 1.98 -8.34
C GLY A 120 -3.11 2.37 -9.81
N THR A 121 -2.96 1.41 -10.73
CA THR A 121 -3.11 1.67 -12.18
C THR A 121 -4.53 2.13 -12.54
N PHE A 122 -5.55 1.49 -11.97
CA PHE A 122 -6.94 1.95 -12.15
C PHE A 122 -7.18 3.31 -11.50
N ALA A 123 -6.64 3.55 -10.31
CA ALA A 123 -6.77 4.84 -9.63
C ALA A 123 -6.16 5.98 -10.45
N GLU A 124 -4.99 5.77 -11.04
CA GLU A 124 -4.29 6.77 -11.84
C GLU A 124 -4.97 7.01 -13.21
N ALA A 125 -5.50 5.95 -13.82
CA ALA A 125 -6.21 6.06 -15.10
C ALA A 125 -7.61 6.67 -14.96
N THR A 126 -8.23 6.58 -13.78
CA THR A 126 -9.56 7.14 -13.55
C THR A 126 -9.42 8.64 -13.37
N GLU A 127 -10.08 9.42 -14.24
CA GLU A 127 -10.26 10.85 -14.01
C GLU A 127 -11.30 11.04 -12.90
N ASP A 128 -10.87 10.84 -11.66
CA ASP A 128 -11.78 10.75 -10.51
C ASP A 128 -12.14 12.11 -9.92
N ASP A 129 -12.06 13.20 -10.70
CA ASP A 129 -12.42 14.55 -10.26
C ASP A 129 -13.83 14.59 -9.66
N LEU A 130 -14.80 13.90 -10.27
CA LEU A 130 -16.17 13.91 -9.79
C LEU A 130 -16.35 13.09 -8.50
N ARG A 131 -15.71 11.93 -8.37
CA ARG A 131 -15.80 11.11 -7.15
C ARG A 131 -15.00 11.75 -6.03
N SER A 132 -13.77 12.22 -6.29
CA SER A 132 -12.96 12.95 -5.32
C SER A 132 -13.69 14.22 -4.86
N GLN A 133 -14.30 14.97 -5.78
CA GLN A 133 -15.15 16.10 -5.43
C GLN A 133 -16.38 15.67 -4.63
N ALA A 134 -17.02 14.55 -4.97
CA ALA A 134 -18.17 14.03 -4.23
C ALA A 134 -17.78 13.59 -2.81
N VAL A 135 -16.66 12.88 -2.63
CA VAL A 135 -16.18 12.47 -1.31
C VAL A 135 -15.79 13.67 -0.48
N ARG A 136 -15.07 14.63 -1.08
CA ARG A 136 -14.68 15.87 -0.41
C ARG A 136 -15.90 16.68 0.03
N THR A 137 -16.88 16.87 -0.85
CA THR A 137 -18.14 17.55 -0.53
C THR A 137 -18.91 16.81 0.56
N LEU A 138 -19.02 15.48 0.46
CA LEU A 138 -19.70 14.64 1.45
C LEU A 138 -19.05 14.77 2.83
N VAL A 139 -17.73 14.75 2.92
CA VAL A 139 -17.01 14.87 4.18
C VAL A 139 -17.12 16.29 4.74
N GLU A 140 -16.71 17.29 3.96
CA GLU A 140 -16.58 18.68 4.43
C GLU A 140 -17.94 19.33 4.71
N THR A 141 -18.98 18.98 3.95
CA THR A 141 -20.29 19.66 4.03
C THR A 141 -21.34 18.84 4.76
N GLU A 142 -21.38 17.52 4.59
CA GLU A 142 -22.46 16.70 5.14
C GLU A 142 -22.06 15.98 6.43
N ILE A 143 -20.96 15.22 6.42
CA ILE A 143 -20.57 14.37 7.57
C ILE A 143 -20.11 15.23 8.75
N VAL A 144 -19.21 16.19 8.53
CA VAL A 144 -18.70 17.05 9.61
C VAL A 144 -19.85 17.89 10.21
N ALA A 145 -20.72 18.44 9.37
CA ALA A 145 -21.90 19.18 9.83
C ALA A 145 -22.83 18.30 10.68
N MET A 146 -23.13 17.09 10.21
CA MET A 146 -23.95 16.13 10.96
C MET A 146 -23.32 15.75 12.31
N LEU A 147 -21.99 15.55 12.34
CA LEU A 147 -21.27 15.23 13.58
C LEU A 147 -21.33 16.37 14.58
N ASP A 148 -21.22 17.62 14.13
CA ASP A 148 -21.31 18.80 14.99
C ASP A 148 -22.74 18.97 15.54
N GLU A 149 -23.76 18.86 14.68
CA GLU A 149 -25.17 18.94 15.07
C GLU A 149 -25.58 17.87 16.08
N LYS A 150 -25.05 16.64 15.92
CA LYS A 150 -25.41 15.47 16.74
C LYS A 150 -24.41 15.16 17.83
N ARG A 151 -23.37 15.99 18.01
CA ARG A 151 -22.22 15.73 18.89
C ARG A 151 -22.65 15.29 20.29
N GLN A 152 -23.45 16.11 20.97
CA GLN A 152 -23.81 15.85 22.37
C GLN A 152 -24.65 14.57 22.53
N GLU A 153 -25.64 14.35 21.66
CA GLU A 153 -26.48 13.15 21.67
C GLU A 153 -25.64 11.89 21.41
N LEU A 154 -24.66 11.98 20.50
CA LEU A 154 -23.78 10.87 20.15
C LEU A 154 -22.83 10.52 21.31
N LEU A 155 -22.26 11.54 21.96
CA LEU A 155 -21.40 11.36 23.14
C LEU A 155 -22.17 10.72 24.31
N ASP A 156 -23.38 11.19 24.59
CA ASP A 156 -24.18 10.64 25.70
C ASP A 156 -24.57 9.17 25.44
N ARG A 157 -24.95 8.83 24.19
CA ARG A 157 -25.24 7.44 23.81
C ARG A 157 -24.00 6.55 23.90
N LEU A 158 -22.84 7.04 23.45
CA LEU A 158 -21.60 6.28 23.48
C LEU A 158 -21.10 6.09 24.93
N ALA A 159 -21.19 7.14 25.76
CA ALA A 159 -20.88 7.07 27.18
C ALA A 159 -21.76 6.04 27.91
N GLN A 160 -23.06 5.97 27.57
CA GLN A 160 -23.97 4.96 28.12
C GLN A 160 -23.57 3.54 27.73
N GLN A 161 -23.09 3.33 26.49
CA GLN A 161 -22.60 2.02 26.04
C GLN A 161 -21.27 1.63 26.69
N LEU A 162 -20.42 2.61 26.99
CA LEU A 162 -19.10 2.41 27.63
C LEU A 162 -19.16 2.35 29.16
N LEU A 163 -20.35 2.46 29.75
CA LEU A 163 -20.53 2.62 31.20
C LEU A 163 -19.98 1.44 32.00
N GLU A 164 -20.17 0.21 31.52
CA GLU A 164 -19.62 -1.00 32.17
C GLU A 164 -18.08 -0.98 32.16
N SER A 165 -17.48 -0.65 31.01
CA SER A 165 -16.03 -0.52 30.86
C SER A 165 -15.46 0.62 31.74
N ALA A 166 -16.23 1.68 31.93
CA ALA A 166 -15.92 2.79 32.81
C ALA A 166 -16.27 2.55 34.30
N LYS A 167 -16.65 1.31 34.68
CA LYS A 167 -16.99 0.93 36.06
C LYS A 167 -18.09 1.79 36.68
N GLY A 168 -19.08 2.17 35.87
CA GLY A 168 -20.20 3.02 36.29
C GLY A 168 -19.90 4.51 36.33
N ASN A 169 -18.69 4.95 35.93
CA ASN A 169 -18.36 6.38 35.85
C ASN A 169 -18.74 6.95 34.48
N PHE A 170 -19.89 7.62 34.41
CA PHE A 170 -20.40 8.22 33.17
C PHE A 170 -19.52 9.35 32.65
N ASP A 171 -18.98 10.21 33.52
CA ASP A 171 -18.12 11.32 33.10
C ASP A 171 -16.84 10.81 32.44
N ALA A 172 -16.23 9.76 33.00
CA ALA A 172 -15.06 9.13 32.40
C ALA A 172 -15.39 8.46 31.05
N ALA A 173 -16.55 7.82 30.93
CA ALA A 173 -17.02 7.25 29.66
C ALA A 173 -17.27 8.33 28.60
N ARG A 174 -17.79 9.49 29.01
CA ARG A 174 -18.06 10.64 28.14
C ARG A 174 -16.78 11.30 27.65
N THR A 175 -15.77 11.48 28.50
CA THR A 175 -14.45 11.98 28.06
C THR A 175 -13.81 11.05 27.05
N ALA A 176 -13.81 9.73 27.30
CA ALA A 176 -13.27 8.77 26.33
C ALA A 176 -14.03 8.77 24.99
N ALA A 177 -15.35 8.93 25.03
CA ALA A 177 -16.18 9.09 23.84
C ALA A 177 -15.83 10.37 23.05
N GLU A 178 -15.52 11.46 23.74
CA GLU A 178 -15.12 12.74 23.12
C GLU A 178 -13.76 12.65 22.43
N ASP A 179 -12.77 12.05 23.10
CA ASP A 179 -11.45 11.80 22.52
C ASP A 179 -11.56 10.92 21.25
N ALA A 180 -12.34 9.83 21.33
CA ALA A 180 -12.57 8.94 20.19
C ALA A 180 -13.29 9.63 19.03
N LEU A 181 -14.28 10.49 19.33
CA LEU A 181 -14.99 11.26 18.30
C LEU A 181 -14.05 12.23 17.58
N MET A 182 -13.18 12.92 18.32
CA MET A 182 -12.17 13.82 17.75
C MET A 182 -11.16 13.08 16.87
N GLU A 183 -10.74 11.87 17.26
CA GLU A 183 -9.86 11.04 16.46
C GLU A 183 -10.52 10.62 15.14
N VAL A 184 -11.77 10.15 15.19
CA VAL A 184 -12.54 9.76 14.01
C VAL A 184 -12.79 10.94 13.08
N GLU A 185 -13.21 12.09 13.62
CA GLU A 185 -13.43 13.32 12.84
C GLU A 185 -12.17 13.71 12.06
N ARG A 186 -11.01 13.69 12.74
CA ARG A 186 -9.72 13.97 12.10
C ARG A 186 -9.34 12.96 11.03
N LEU A 187 -9.62 11.67 11.23
CA LEU A 187 -9.36 10.64 10.22
C LEU A 187 -10.20 10.86 8.96
N VAL A 188 -11.47 11.22 9.12
CA VAL A 188 -12.39 11.45 8.00
C VAL A 188 -11.99 12.70 7.21
N ILE A 189 -11.60 13.79 7.90
CA ILE A 189 -11.10 15.01 7.24
C ILE A 189 -9.81 14.72 6.48
N ASN A 190 -8.83 14.07 7.13
CA ASN A 190 -7.55 13.74 6.48
C ASN A 190 -7.75 12.86 5.23
N HIS A 191 -8.75 11.95 5.25
CA HIS A 191 -9.07 11.13 4.08
C HIS A 191 -9.56 11.99 2.92
N ALA A 192 -10.43 12.97 3.17
CA ALA A 192 -10.91 13.89 2.14
C ALA A 192 -9.81 14.81 1.60
N GLU A 193 -8.87 15.25 2.45
CA GLU A 193 -7.73 16.07 2.04
C GLU A 193 -6.65 15.30 1.25
N ALA A 194 -6.62 13.98 1.37
CA ALA A 194 -5.64 13.11 0.71
C ALA A 194 -6.07 12.64 -0.69
N LEU A 195 -7.32 12.91 -1.09
CA LEU A 195 -7.87 12.67 -2.43
C LEU A 195 -7.56 13.83 -3.38
#